data_AF-A0A538BRC4-F1
#
_entry.id   AF-A0A538BRC4-F1
#
_cell.length_a   1.000
_cell.length_b   1.000
_cell.length_c   1.000
_cell.angle_alpha   90.00
_cell.angle_beta   90.00
_cell.angle_gamma   90.00
#
_symmetry.space_group_name_H-M   'P 1'
#
loop_
_entity.id
_entity.type
_entity.pdbx_description
1 polymer ?
#
loop_
_entity_poly.entity_id
_entity_poly.type
_entity_poly.pdbx_seq_one_letter_code
_entity_poly.pdbx_strand_id
1 'polypeptide(L)' 'LYAEFVDNGGQVWLCGACTKPRGITEEQVGKGATIIGAAKVVEEVIAGAKTVAFA' A
#
# COMPACT_ATOMS: atom_id res chain seq x y z
N LEU A 1 -10.01 -12.82 2.65
CA LEU A 1 -9.53 -11.90 1.58
C LEU A 1 -8.26 -11.14 1.95
N TYR A 2 -8.29 -10.12 2.82
CA TYR A 2 -7.08 -9.34 3.15
C TYR A 2 -5.97 -10.20 3.76
N ALA A 3 -6.29 -10.95 4.83
CA ALA A 3 -5.33 -11.81 5.51
C ALA A 3 -4.74 -12.87 4.55
N GLU A 4 -5.58 -13.53 3.76
CA GLU A 4 -5.14 -14.49 2.72
C GLU A 4 -4.21 -13.85 1.68
N PHE A 5 -4.46 -12.59 1.27
CA PHE A 5 -3.57 -11.90 0.32
C PHE A 5 -2.19 -11.68 0.93
N VAL A 6 -2.14 -11.19 2.17
CA VAL A 6 -0.88 -10.95 2.90
C VAL A 6 -0.15 -12.27 3.18
N ASP A 7 -0.87 -13.31 3.64
CA ASP A 7 -0.28 -14.61 3.95
C ASP A 7 0.25 -15.33 2.69
N ASN A 8 -0.28 -15.01 1.50
CA ASN A 8 0.25 -15.46 0.20
C ASN A 8 1.39 -14.58 -0.35
N GLY A 9 1.94 -13.65 0.45
CA GLY A 9 3.08 -12.80 0.07
C GLY A 9 2.69 -11.49 -0.62
N GLY A 10 1.40 -11.15 -0.64
CA GLY A 10 0.91 -9.87 -1.14
C GLY A 10 1.44 -8.70 -0.31
N GLN A 11 1.88 -7.64 -0.98
CA GLN A 11 2.34 -6.41 -0.35
C GLN A 11 1.24 -5.37 -0.31
N VAL A 12 1.02 -4.75 0.84
CA VAL A 12 0.01 -3.70 1.01
C VAL A 12 0.67 -2.40 1.40
N TRP A 13 0.27 -1.33 0.74
CA TRP A 13 0.85 -0.01 0.92
C TRP A 13 -0.21 1.04 1.17
N LEU A 14 0.11 1.97 2.07
CA LEU A 14 -0.68 3.18 2.28
C LEU A 14 0.13 4.39 1.82
N CYS A 15 -0.53 5.33 1.14
CA CYS A 15 0.11 6.56 0.72
C CYS A 15 0.33 7.50 1.92
N GLY A 16 1.59 7.88 2.18
CA GLY A 16 1.97 8.80 3.26
C GLY A 16 1.29 10.18 3.18
N ALA A 17 1.07 10.68 1.95
CA ALA A 17 0.34 11.94 1.75
C ALA A 17 -1.16 11.81 2.09
N CYS A 18 -1.71 10.58 2.06
CA CYS A 18 -3.09 10.32 2.43
C CYS A 18 -3.26 10.03 3.93
N THR A 19 -2.32 9.31 4.55
CA THR A 19 -2.36 8.93 5.98
C THR A 19 -2.11 10.13 6.89
N LYS A 20 -1.15 11.00 6.55
CA LYS A 20 -0.79 12.17 7.36
C LYS A 20 -1.98 13.10 7.70
N PRO A 21 -2.78 13.60 6.73
CA PRO A 21 -3.94 14.45 7.06
C PRO A 21 -5.07 13.70 7.78
N ARG A 22 -5.02 12.36 7.83
CA ARG A 22 -6.00 11.50 8.52
C ARG A 22 -5.51 11.05 9.90
N GLY A 23 -4.31 11.45 10.32
CA GLY A 23 -3.71 11.06 11.59
C GLY A 23 -3.40 9.56 11.71
N ILE A 24 -3.24 8.85 10.59
CA ILE A 24 -2.92 7.42 10.58
C ILE A 24 -1.41 7.24 10.70
N THR A 25 -0.96 6.53 11.74
CA THR A 25 0.44 6.21 12.01
C THR A 25 0.75 4.73 11.76
N GLU A 26 2.03 4.35 11.75
CA GLU A 26 2.46 2.96 11.51
C GLU A 26 1.95 1.99 12.58
N GLU A 27 1.68 2.45 13.80
CA GLU A 27 1.10 1.60 14.85
C GLU A 27 -0.37 1.22 14.58
N GLN A 28 -1.01 1.92 13.64
CA GLN A 28 -2.42 1.75 13.30
C GLN A 28 -2.63 0.99 11.99
N VAL A 29 -1.56 0.65 11.26
CA VAL A 29 -1.69 -0.09 10.00
C VAL A 29 -1.90 -1.58 10.25
N GLY A 30 -2.68 -2.21 9.37
CA GLY A 30 -2.91 -3.65 9.42
C GLY A 30 -1.62 -4.46 9.21
N LYS A 31 -1.59 -5.69 9.73
CA LYS A 31 -0.48 -6.62 9.52
C LYS A 31 -0.16 -6.76 8.02
N GLY A 32 1.10 -6.53 7.65
CA GLY A 32 1.57 -6.63 6.27
C GLY A 32 1.38 -5.35 5.43
N ALA A 33 0.83 -4.28 6.03
CA ALA A 33 0.80 -2.97 5.43
C ALA A 33 1.95 -2.07 5.93
N THR A 34 2.34 -1.11 5.10
CA THR A 34 3.31 -0.06 5.47
C THR A 34 2.98 1.26 4.76
N ILE A 35 3.35 2.37 5.37
CA ILE A 35 3.17 3.72 4.81
C ILE A 35 4.38 4.06 3.93
N ILE A 36 4.11 4.35 2.65
CA ILE A 36 5.12 4.66 1.63
C ILE A 36 4.84 5.99 0.92
N GLY A 37 5.84 6.48 0.18
CA GLY A 37 5.66 7.59 -0.76
C GLY A 37 4.94 7.18 -2.04
N ALA A 38 4.19 8.10 -2.66
CA ALA A 38 3.46 7.84 -3.91
C ALA A 38 4.37 7.41 -5.08
N ALA A 39 5.65 7.81 -5.08
CA ALA A 39 6.63 7.45 -6.10
C ALA A 39 6.80 5.93 -6.26
N LYS A 40 6.67 5.16 -5.16
CA LYS A 40 6.84 3.71 -5.19
C LYS A 40 5.81 3.01 -6.07
N VAL A 41 4.57 3.51 -6.15
CA VAL A 41 3.57 2.97 -7.10
C VAL A 41 4.02 3.19 -8.53
N VAL A 42 4.57 4.37 -8.84
CA VAL A 42 5.10 4.68 -10.18
C VAL A 42 6.29 3.80 -10.54
N GLU A 43 7.19 3.55 -9.58
CA GLU A 43 8.33 2.65 -9.76
C GLU A 43 7.89 1.23 -10.15
N GLU A 44 6.88 0.66 -9.49
CA GLU A 44 6.36 -0.67 -9.84
C GLU A 44 5.72 -0.70 -11.23
N VAL A 45 5.00 0.36 -11.61
CA VAL A 45 4.40 0.48 -12.94
C VAL A 45 5.49 0.55 -14.02
N ILE A 46 6.56 1.32 -13.77
CA ILE A 46 7.74 1.36 -14.66
C ILE A 46 8.42 -0.01 -14.75
N ALA A 47 8.48 -0.76 -13.65
CA ALA A 47 9.01 -2.12 -13.59
C ALA A 47 8.13 -3.17 -14.30
N GLY A 48 6.97 -2.76 -14.84
CA GLY A 48 6.11 -3.59 -15.67
C GLY A 48 4.83 -4.08 -14.99
N ALA A 49 4.54 -3.63 -13.77
CA ALA A 49 3.28 -3.95 -13.10
C ALA A 49 2.08 -3.45 -13.92
N LYS A 50 1.02 -4.25 -13.98
CA LYS A 50 -0.26 -3.85 -14.56
C LYS A 50 -1.15 -3.25 -13.49
N THR A 51 -1.80 -2.15 -13.82
CA THR A 51 -2.65 -1.41 -12.88
C THR A 51 -4.11 -1.84 -13.01
N VAL A 52 -4.75 -2.03 -11.86
CA VAL A 52 -6.21 -2.15 -11.74
C VAL A 52 -6.61 -1.15 -10.66
N ALA A 53 -7.55 -0.26 -10.98
CA ALA A 53 -8.01 0.80 -10.08
C ALA A 53 -9.47 0.55 -9.68
N PHE A 54 -9.76 0.75 -8.40
CA PHE A 54 -11.09 0.64 -7.80
C PHE A 54 -11.46 2.01 -7.21
N ALA A 55 -12.75 2.37 -7.25
CA ALA A 55 -13.29 3.62 -6.73
C ALA A 55 -14.10 3.40 -5.45
#